data_AF-A0A521AQW7-F1
#
_entry.id   AF-A0A521AQW7-F1
#
_cell.length_a   1.000
_cell.length_b   1.000
_cell.length_c   1.000
_cell.angle_alpha   90.00
_cell.angle_beta   90.00
_cell.angle_gamma   90.00
#
_symmetry.space_group_name_H-M   'P 1'
#
loop_
_entity.id
_entity.type
_entity.pdbx_description
1 polymer ?
#
loop_
_entity_poly.entity_id
_entity_poly.type
_entity_poly.pdbx_seq_one_letter_code
_entity_poly.pdbx_strand_id
1 'polypeptide(L)'
;MLQSFFENFGFFGALALAFVLFIFLILWIAGIAGIALPYDGGQKKGNDWQVLIAVVFPPYPVIWLIYDMYQQYRSMDGKQP
;
A
#
# COMPACT_ATOMS: atom_id res chain seq x y z
N MET A 1 23.95 10.66 4.97
CA MET A 1 22.86 10.07 4.16
C MET A 1 21.80 11.11 3.77
N LEU A 2 21.13 11.76 4.73
CA LEU A 2 20.29 12.94 4.45
C LEU A 2 21.05 14.09 3.79
N GLN A 3 22.29 14.34 4.21
CA GLN A 3 23.18 15.32 3.57
C GLN A 3 23.43 15.01 2.09
N SER A 4 23.60 13.73 1.73
CA SER A 4 23.79 13.32 0.33
C SER A 4 22.51 13.49 -0.49
N PHE A 5 21.33 13.24 0.09
CA PHE A 5 20.07 13.59 -0.58
C PHE A 5 19.89 15.10 -0.74
N PHE A 6 20.31 15.89 0.23
CA PHE A 6 20.25 17.34 0.19
C PHE A 6 21.18 17.93 -0.87
N GLU A 7 22.39 17.38 -1.00
CA GLU A 7 23.37 17.82 -1.99
C GLU A 7 22.97 17.45 -3.42
N ASN A 8 22.25 16.32 -3.62
CA ASN A 8 21.80 15.89 -4.96
C ASN A 8 20.45 16.47 -5.38
N PHE A 9 19.51 16.67 -4.46
CA PHE A 9 18.13 17.05 -4.76
C PHE A 9 17.72 18.43 -4.18
N GLY A 10 18.60 19.08 -3.42
CA GLY A 10 18.30 20.31 -2.70
C GLY A 10 17.32 20.10 -1.53
N PHE A 11 16.99 21.19 -0.83
CA PHE A 11 16.04 21.16 0.30
C PHE A 11 14.68 20.59 -0.11
N PHE A 12 14.08 21.13 -1.18
CA PHE A 12 12.75 20.73 -1.61
C PHE A 12 12.69 19.31 -2.14
N GLY A 13 13.72 18.85 -2.85
CA GLY A 13 13.75 17.48 -3.35
C GLY A 13 13.95 16.46 -2.23
N ALA A 14 14.83 16.75 -1.25
CA ALA A 14 14.96 15.90 -0.06
C ALA A 14 13.66 15.86 0.76
N LEU A 15 12.96 17.00 0.91
CA LEU A 15 11.68 17.10 1.60
C LEU A 15 10.59 16.28 0.88
N ALA A 16 10.46 16.44 -0.44
CA ALA A 16 9.48 15.71 -1.24
C ALA A 16 9.76 14.20 -1.22
N LEU A 17 11.03 13.79 -1.32
CA LEU A 17 11.42 12.39 -1.26
C LEU A 17 11.08 11.76 0.10
N ALA A 18 11.39 12.46 1.20
CA ALA A 18 11.03 12.00 2.54
C ALA A 18 9.52 11.88 2.71
N PHE A 19 8.75 12.85 2.19
CA PHE A 19 7.29 12.83 2.23
C PHE A 19 6.70 11.66 1.43
N VAL A 20 7.20 11.41 0.21
CA VAL A 20 6.75 10.30 -0.63
C VAL A 20 7.10 8.95 0.02
N LEU A 21 8.32 8.79 0.55
CA LEU A 21 8.70 7.59 1.27
C LEU A 21 7.83 7.36 2.50
N PHE A 22 7.48 8.41 3.23
CA PHE A 22 6.59 8.32 4.38
C PHE A 22 5.19 7.85 3.99
N ILE A 23 4.59 8.44 2.96
CA ILE A 23 3.28 8.01 2.44
C ILE A 23 3.35 6.56 1.95
N PHE A 24 4.40 6.21 1.21
CA PHE A 24 4.60 4.85 0.71
C PHE A 24 4.65 3.83 1.86
N LEU A 25 5.32 4.17 2.96
CA LEU A 25 5.42 3.33 4.14
C LEU A 25 4.04 3.14 4.81
N ILE A 26 3.24 4.21 4.90
CA ILE A 26 1.85 4.13 5.41
C ILE A 26 1.00 3.22 4.54
N LEU A 27 1.01 3.43 3.22
CA LEU A 27 0.24 2.61 2.27
C LEU A 27 0.70 1.15 2.28
N TRP A 28 1.99 0.92 2.48
CA TRP A 28 2.56 -0.41 2.60
C TRP A 28 2.02 -1.15 3.83
N ILE A 29 2.09 -0.53 5.01
CA ILE A 29 1.58 -1.11 6.26
C ILE A 29 0.06 -1.33 6.17
N ALA A 30 -0.68 -0.35 5.64
CA ALA A 30 -2.12 -0.47 5.44
C ALA A 30 -2.48 -1.62 4.48
N GLY A 31 -1.72 -1.80 3.40
CA GLY A 31 -1.90 -2.90 2.45
C GLY A 31 -1.61 -4.26 3.06
N ILE A 32 -0.55 -4.38 3.86
CA ILE A 32 -0.28 -5.61 4.63
C ILE A 32 -1.43 -5.90 5.59
N ALA A 33 -1.92 -4.90 6.33
CA ALA A 33 -3.04 -5.08 7.24
C ALA A 33 -4.30 -5.56 6.50
N GLY A 34 -4.59 -5.00 5.32
CA GLY A 34 -5.72 -5.43 4.48
C GLY A 34 -5.58 -6.87 3.97
N ILE A 35 -4.39 -7.26 3.53
CA ILE A 35 -4.11 -8.64 3.05
C ILE A 35 -4.11 -9.64 4.21
N ALA A 36 -3.65 -9.22 5.39
CA ALA A 36 -3.60 -10.06 6.58
C ALA A 36 -4.98 -10.31 7.22
N LEU A 37 -6.04 -9.63 6.77
CA LEU A 37 -7.39 -9.89 7.23
C LEU A 37 -7.84 -11.29 6.75
N PRO A 38 -8.17 -12.21 7.66
CA PRO A 38 -8.59 -13.56 7.29
C PRO A 38 -9.96 -13.60 6.61
N TYR A 39 -10.79 -12.56 6.82
CA TYR A 39 -12.15 -12.44 6.30
C TYR A 39 -12.45 -11.01 5.88
N ASP A 40 -13.05 -10.87 4.70
CA ASP A 40 -13.56 -9.61 4.15
C ASP A 40 -14.89 -9.89 3.45
N GLY A 41 -15.98 -9.24 3.88
CA GLY A 41 -17.33 -9.45 3.33
C GLY A 41 -17.90 -10.88 3.42
N GLY A 42 -17.36 -11.75 4.29
CA GLY A 42 -17.79 -13.15 4.44
C GLY A 42 -17.01 -14.16 3.58
N GLN A 43 -16.05 -13.72 2.75
CA GLN A 43 -15.14 -14.61 2.02
C GLN A 43 -13.74 -14.65 2.66
N LYS A 44 -13.14 -15.84 2.67
CA LYS A 44 -11.81 -16.10 3.23
C LYS A 44 -10.76 -15.57 2.25
N LYS A 45 -10.14 -14.43 2.56
CA LYS A 45 -9.26 -13.68 1.63
C LYS A 45 -7.76 -13.85 1.96
N GLY A 46 -7.42 -14.23 3.19
CA GLY A 46 -6.03 -14.38 3.63
C GLY A 46 -5.42 -15.74 3.27
N ASN A 47 -4.46 -15.75 2.34
CA ASN A 47 -3.52 -16.86 2.15
C ASN A 47 -2.15 -16.42 2.71
N ASP A 48 -1.55 -17.20 3.61
CA ASP A 48 -0.29 -16.84 4.30
C ASP A 48 0.86 -16.52 3.33
N TRP A 49 0.83 -17.11 2.14
CA TRP A 49 1.77 -16.81 1.05
C TRP A 49 1.64 -15.39 0.48
N GLN A 50 0.44 -14.83 0.43
CA GLN A 50 0.23 -13.45 -0.03
C GLN A 50 0.75 -12.44 1.00
N VAL A 51 0.62 -12.75 2.29
CA VAL A 51 1.20 -11.95 3.38
C VAL A 51 2.72 -11.94 3.29
N LEU A 52 3.35 -13.10 3.03
CA LEU A 52 4.80 -13.21 2.84
C LEU A 52 5.27 -12.33 1.67
N ILE A 53 4.60 -12.40 0.52
CA ILE A 53 4.91 -11.59 -0.66
C ILE A 53 4.72 -10.10 -0.36
N ALA A 54 3.69 -9.74 0.41
CA ALA A 54 3.43 -8.36 0.80
C ALA A 54 4.52 -7.76 1.71
N VAL A 55 5.16 -8.58 2.54
CA VAL A 55 6.28 -8.16 3.38
C VAL A 55 7.58 -8.08 2.57
N VAL A 56 7.83 -9.02 1.65
CA VAL A 56 9.07 -9.06 0.87
C VAL A 56 9.09 -8.02 -0.25
N PHE A 57 7.94 -7.68 -0.83
CA PHE A 57 7.84 -6.78 -1.97
C PHE A 57 6.92 -5.59 -1.68
N PRO A 58 7.44 -4.46 -1.14
CA PRO A 58 6.64 -3.31 -0.73
C PRO A 58 5.71 -2.70 -1.78
N PRO A 59 6.04 -2.71 -3.09
CA PRO A 59 5.11 -2.21 -4.12
C PRO A 59 3.82 -3.05 -4.26
N TYR A 60 3.88 -4.36 -3.98
CA TYR A 60 2.75 -5.28 -4.14
C TYR A 60 1.52 -4.90 -3.28
N PRO A 61 1.63 -4.74 -1.95
CA PRO A 61 0.50 -4.39 -1.08
C PRO A 61 -0.07 -3.00 -1.36
N VAL A 62 0.75 -2.07 -1.86
CA VAL A 62 0.26 -0.73 -2.27
C VAL A 62 -0.65 -0.85 -3.50
N ILE A 63 -0.25 -1.63 -4.51
CA ILE A 63 -1.08 -1.90 -5.70
C ILE A 63 -2.35 -2.66 -5.31
N TRP A 64 -2.22 -3.66 -4.43
CA TRP A 64 -3.35 -4.42 -3.93
C TRP A 64 -4.36 -3.52 -3.21
N LEU A 65 -3.89 -2.63 -2.34
CA LEU A 65 -4.75 -1.72 -1.59
C LEU A 65 -5.51 -0.75 -2.50
N ILE A 66 -4.87 -0.23 -3.55
CA ILE A 66 -5.56 0.59 -4.57
C ILE A 66 -6.64 -0.21 -5.30
N TYR A 67 -6.35 -1.46 -5.67
CA TYR A 67 -7.32 -2.32 -6.34
C TYR A 67 -8.50 -2.68 -5.44
N ASP A 68 -8.23 -2.97 -4.17
CA ASP A 68 -9.24 -3.28 -3.17
C ASP A 68 -10.16 -2.06 -2.93
N MET A 69 -9.59 -0.86 -2.79
CA MET A 69 -10.37 0.38 -2.71
C MET A 69 -11.23 0.61 -3.96
N TYR A 70 -10.71 0.32 -5.15
CA TYR A 70 -11.46 0.44 -6.40
C TYR A 70 -12.63 -0.56 -6.47
N GLN A 71 -12.39 -1.81 -6.06
CA GLN A 71 -13.44 -2.82 -5.98
C GLN A 71 -14.52 -2.41 -4.97
N GLN A 72 -14.12 -1.99 -3.75
CA GLN A 72 -15.05 -1.53 -2.72
C GLN A 72 -15.90 -0.35 -3.21
N TYR A 73 -15.27 0.65 -3.83
CA TYR A 73 -15.98 1.79 -4.43
C TYR A 73 -17.02 1.34 -5.46
N ARG A 74 -16.65 0.42 -6.37
CA ARG A 74 -17.56 -0.13 -7.38
C ARG A 74 -18.69 -0.97 -6.79
N SER A 75 -18.43 -1.73 -5.73
CA SER A 75 -19.43 -2.53 -5.02
C SER A 75 -20.42 -1.67 -4.24
N MET A 76 -19.98 -0.53 -3.70
CA MET A 76 -20.86 0.43 -3.01
C MET A 76 -21.77 1.21 -3.98
N ASP A 77 -21.34 1.37 -5.23
CA ASP A 77 -22.09 2.11 -6.28
C ASP A 77 -23.21 1.27 -6.96
N GLY A 78 -23.60 0.13 -6.37
CA GLY A 78 -24.80 -0.63 -6.75
C GLY A 78 -24.74 -1.39 -8.08
N LYS A 79 -23.58 -1.48 -8.74
CA LYS A 79 -23.38 -2.29 -9.96
C LYS A 79 -22.76 -3.64 -9.65
N GLN A 80 -23.56 -4.55 -9.08
CA GLN A 80 -23.28 -5.99 -9.13
C GLN A 80 -24.07 -6.63 -10.28
N PRO A 81 -23.48 -7.52 -11.10
CA PRO A 81 -24.21 -8.70 -11.56
C PRO A 81 -24.35 -9.73 -10.43
#